data_AF-A0A6B3I374-F1
#
_entry.id   AF-A0A6B3I374-F1
#
_cell.length_a   1.000
_cell.length_b   1.000
_cell.length_c   1.000
_cell.angle_alpha   90.00
_cell.angle_beta   90.00
_cell.angle_gamma   90.00
#
_symmetry.space_group_name_H-M   'P 1'
#
loop_
_entity.id
_entity.type
_entity.pdbx_description
1 polymer ?
#
loop_
_entity_poly.entity_id
_entity_poly.type
_entity_poly.pdbx_seq_one_letter_code
_entity_poly.pdbx_strand_id
1 'polypeptide(L)'
;EGGYDAEMVTVAKLVADLGRFGLEPRHLRAMRASADREAGLVEQLVAPLRLHRNPQTRAHAEATANELAELSVRLHAALVQTALRSRLH
;
A
#
# COMPACT_ATOMS: atom_id res chain seq x y z
N GLU A 1 -10.56 13.04 20.96
CA GLU A 1 -9.14 12.77 21.31
C GLU A 1 -8.44 12.24 20.08
N GLY A 2 -7.45 12.97 19.57
CA GLY A 2 -6.81 12.70 18.27
C GLY A 2 -5.64 11.73 18.38
N GLY A 3 -5.93 10.47 18.67
CA GLY A 3 -4.92 9.41 18.64
C GLY A 3 -4.47 9.11 17.22
N TYR A 4 -3.16 8.94 17.02
CA TYR A 4 -2.63 8.41 15.77
C TYR A 4 -2.84 6.90 15.73
N ASP A 5 -3.36 6.39 14.61
CA ASP A 5 -3.45 4.96 14.36
C ASP A 5 -2.05 4.31 14.38
N ALA A 6 -1.96 3.05 14.80
CA ALA A 6 -0.71 2.29 14.85
C ALA A 6 -0.01 2.23 13.47
N GLU A 7 -0.80 2.22 12.40
CA GLU A 7 -0.35 2.29 11.02
C GLU A 7 0.30 3.63 10.69
N MET A 8 -0.29 4.74 11.14
CA MET A 8 0.25 6.09 10.96
C MET A 8 1.58 6.26 11.70
N VAL A 9 1.69 5.69 12.90
CA VAL A 9 2.95 5.65 13.66
C VAL A 9 4.02 4.84 12.91
N THR A 10 3.63 3.72 12.30
CA THR A 10 4.54 2.87 11.52
C THR A 10 5.06 3.61 10.29
N VAL A 11 4.19 4.27 9.53
CA VAL A 11 4.59 5.10 8.37
C VAL A 11 5.54 6.21 8.81
N ALA A 12 5.23 6.92 9.90
CA ALA A 12 6.10 7.99 10.40
C ALA A 12 7.50 7.50 10.77
N LYS A 13 7.61 6.33 11.42
CA LYS A 13 8.89 5.70 11.74
C LYS A 13 9.68 5.33 10.49
N LEU A 14 9.03 4.71 9.50
CA LEU A 14 9.67 4.35 8.23
C LEU A 14 10.18 5.59 7.47
N VAL A 15 9.39 6.67 7.44
CA VAL A 15 9.82 7.94 6.83
C VAL A 15 11.04 8.51 7.56
N ALA A 16 11.07 8.46 8.90
CA ALA A 16 12.22 8.91 9.67
C ALA A 16 13.48 8.06 9.40
N ASP A 17 13.32 6.73 9.29
CA ASP A 17 14.41 5.80 8.97
C ASP A 17 14.96 6.06 7.56
N LEU A 18 14.10 6.27 6.57
CA LEU A 18 14.50 6.67 5.21
C LEU A 18 15.21 8.04 5.20
N GLY A 19 14.78 8.96 6.05
CA GLY A 19 15.41 10.27 6.23
C GLY A 19 16.88 10.20 6.66
N ARG A 20 17.28 9.13 7.38
CA ARG A 20 18.70 8.89 7.73
C ARG A 20 19.60 8.67 6.51
N PHE A 21 19.01 8.33 5.37
CA PHE A 21 19.70 8.16 4.08
C PHE A 21 19.49 9.37 3.14
N GLY A 22 18.93 10.48 3.62
CA GLY A 22 18.67 11.69 2.84
C GLY A 22 17.33 11.71 2.08
N LEU A 23 16.47 10.71 2.29
CA LEU A 23 15.14 10.66 1.67
C LEU A 23 14.12 11.46 2.48
N GLU A 24 13.98 12.74 2.13
CA GLU A 24 12.92 13.60 2.66
C GLU A 24 11.50 13.23 2.15
N PRO A 25 10.42 13.62 2.86
CA PRO A 25 9.04 13.38 2.46
C PRO A 25 8.69 13.82 1.02
N ARG A 26 9.34 14.87 0.51
CA ARG A 26 9.14 15.33 -0.87
C ARG A 26 9.53 14.27 -1.92
N HIS A 27 10.54 13.46 -1.62
CA HIS A 27 11.01 12.37 -2.48
C HIS A 27 10.07 11.16 -2.43
N LEU A 28 9.30 11.02 -1.35
CA LEU A 28 8.37 9.91 -1.13
C LEU A 28 6.97 10.15 -1.72
N ARG A 29 6.72 11.35 -2.28
CA ARG A 29 5.40 11.69 -2.86
C ARG A 29 4.97 10.74 -3.98
N ALA A 30 5.92 10.29 -4.81
CA ALA A 30 5.63 9.33 -5.87
C ALA A 30 5.24 7.95 -5.31
N MET A 31 5.91 7.51 -4.24
CA MET A 31 5.57 6.26 -3.53
C MET A 31 4.17 6.36 -2.90
N ARG A 32 3.86 7.45 -2.20
CA ARG A 32 2.52 7.71 -1.66
C ARG A 32 1.45 7.69 -2.74
N ALA A 33 1.69 8.40 -3.86
CA ALA A 33 0.74 8.43 -4.97
C ALA A 33 0.56 7.05 -5.62
N SER A 34 1.57 6.17 -5.60
CA SER A 34 1.42 4.77 -6.06
C SER A 34 0.51 4.00 -5.11
N ALA A 35 0.75 4.09 -3.80
CA ALA A 35 -0.07 3.43 -2.79
C ALA A 35 -1.54 3.88 -2.87
N ASP A 36 -1.80 5.18 -3.04
CA ASP A 36 -3.17 5.72 -3.20
C ASP A 36 -3.87 5.14 -4.46
N ARG A 37 -3.13 5.00 -5.57
CA ARG A 37 -3.68 4.39 -6.80
C ARG A 37 -3.94 2.89 -6.64
N GLU A 38 -3.02 2.17 -6.00
CA GLU A 38 -3.18 0.74 -5.71
C GLU A 38 -4.38 0.49 -4.81
N ALA A 39 -4.54 1.27 -3.74
CA ALA A 39 -5.71 1.21 -2.86
C ALA A 39 -7.01 1.49 -3.63
N GLY A 40 -7.03 2.50 -4.49
CA GLY A 40 -8.19 2.82 -5.33
C GLY A 40 -8.58 1.69 -6.29
N LEU A 41 -7.61 0.99 -6.89
CA LEU A 41 -7.87 -0.17 -7.74
C LEU A 41 -8.46 -1.34 -6.95
N VAL A 42 -7.90 -1.63 -5.77
CA VAL A 42 -8.42 -2.67 -4.88
C VAL A 42 -9.86 -2.33 -4.47
N GLU A 43 -10.11 -1.09 -4.05
CA GLU A 43 -11.43 -0.62 -3.64
C GLU A 43 -12.46 -0.77 -4.77
N GLN A 44 -12.13 -0.34 -5.98
CA GLN A 44 -13.01 -0.48 -7.16
C GLN A 44 -13.38 -1.94 -7.43
N LEU A 45 -12.44 -2.86 -7.26
CA LEU A 45 -12.66 -4.29 -7.52
C LEU A 45 -13.57 -4.93 -6.45
N VAL A 46 -13.39 -4.58 -5.18
CA VAL A 46 -14.13 -5.21 -4.07
C VAL A 46 -15.43 -4.47 -3.72
N ALA A 47 -15.62 -3.22 -4.17
CA ALA A 47 -16.80 -2.40 -3.86
C ALA A 47 -18.14 -3.11 -4.13
N PRO A 48 -18.36 -3.80 -5.28
CA PRO A 48 -19.61 -4.50 -5.53
C PRO A 48 -19.88 -5.62 -4.52
N LEU A 49 -18.83 -6.32 -4.09
CA LEU A 49 -18.93 -7.45 -3.15
C LEU A 49 -19.19 -6.97 -1.71
N ARG A 50 -18.60 -5.84 -1.33
CA ARG A 50 -18.82 -5.20 -0.01
C ARG A 50 -20.25 -4.72 0.18
N LEU A 51 -20.90 -4.27 -0.89
CA LEU A 51 -22.30 -3.80 -0.86
C LEU A 51 -23.33 -4.95 -0.88
N HIS A 52 -22.88 -6.20 -1.01
CA HIS A 52 -23.77 -7.34 -1.09
C HIS A 52 -24.44 -7.66 0.26
N ARG A 53 -25.72 -8.04 0.23
CA ARG A 53 -26.52 -8.36 1.45
C ARG A 53 -26.01 -9.57 2.23
N ASN A 54 -25.42 -10.55 1.54
CA ASN A 54 -24.92 -11.78 2.16
C ASN A 54 -23.62 -11.48 2.96
N PRO A 55 -23.58 -11.75 4.28
CA PRO A 55 -22.38 -11.55 5.09
C PRO A 55 -21.16 -12.35 4.61
N GLN A 56 -21.35 -13.54 4.05
CA GLN A 56 -20.26 -14.35 3.51
C GLN A 56 -19.61 -13.68 2.29
N THR A 57 -20.40 -13.03 1.44
CA THR A 57 -19.88 -12.26 0.29
C THR A 57 -19.05 -11.07 0.75
N ARG A 58 -19.45 -10.39 1.83
CA ARG A 58 -18.69 -9.28 2.39
C ARG A 58 -17.37 -9.74 3.01
N ALA A 59 -17.40 -10.83 3.78
CA ALA A 59 -16.18 -11.43 4.34
C ALA A 59 -15.22 -11.88 3.24
N HIS A 60 -15.74 -12.44 2.14
CA HIS A 60 -14.94 -12.75 0.97
C HIS A 60 -14.31 -11.49 0.34
N ALA A 61 -15.06 -10.39 0.24
CA ALA A 61 -14.55 -9.12 -0.27
C ALA A 61 -13.37 -8.57 0.57
N GLU A 62 -13.46 -8.67 1.90
CA GLU A 62 -12.38 -8.29 2.81
C GLU A 62 -11.14 -9.19 2.65
N ALA A 63 -11.35 -10.51 2.54
CA ALA A 63 -10.25 -11.45 2.28
C ALA A 63 -9.55 -11.16 0.94
N THR A 64 -10.32 -10.90 -0.12
CA THR A 64 -9.78 -10.54 -1.44
C THR A 64 -9.03 -9.21 -1.38
N ALA A 65 -9.54 -8.21 -0.67
CA ALA A 65 -8.85 -6.93 -0.51
C ALA A 65 -7.47 -7.11 0.16
N ASN A 66 -7.40 -7.92 1.21
CA ASN A 66 -6.16 -8.22 1.92
C ASN A 66 -5.15 -8.98 1.03
N GLU A 67 -5.62 -9.98 0.28
CA GLU A 67 -4.78 -10.73 -0.66
C GLU A 67 -4.21 -9.83 -1.76
N LEU A 68 -5.04 -8.94 -2.32
CA LEU A 68 -4.59 -7.97 -3.32
C LEU A 68 -3.57 -6.98 -2.75
N ALA A 69 -3.76 -6.51 -1.52
CA ALA A 69 -2.80 -5.64 -0.85
C ALA A 69 -1.43 -6.34 -0.67
N GLU A 70 -1.42 -7.59 -0.24
CA GLU A 70 -0.18 -8.38 -0.11
C GLU A 70 0.52 -8.56 -1.46
N LEU A 71 -0.22 -8.94 -2.51
CA LEU A 71 0.31 -9.11 -3.85
C LEU A 71 0.89 -7.81 -4.41
N SER A 72 0.22 -6.67 -4.20
CA SER A 72 0.70 -5.35 -4.64
C SER A 72 2.03 -4.99 -3.97
N VAL A 73 2.18 -5.21 -2.67
CA VAL A 73 3.45 -4.96 -1.96
C VAL A 73 4.57 -5.84 -2.52
N ARG A 74 4.30 -7.14 -2.76
CA ARG A 74 5.27 -8.07 -3.35
C ARG A 74 5.66 -7.67 -4.77
N LEU A 75 4.70 -7.24 -5.59
CA LEU A 75 4.93 -6.74 -6.94
C LEU A 75 5.80 -5.47 -6.91
N HIS A 76 5.48 -4.51 -6.05
CA HIS A 76 6.25 -3.26 -5.90
C HIS A 76 7.71 -3.55 -5.54
N ALA A 77 7.95 -4.42 -4.55
CA ALA A 77 9.30 -4.83 -4.18
C ALA A 77 10.06 -5.48 -5.35
N ALA A 78 9.42 -6.39 -6.10
CA ALA A 78 10.02 -7.02 -7.26
C ALA A 78 10.36 -6.02 -8.39
N LEU A 79 9.48 -5.04 -8.65
CA LEU A 79 9.70 -3.98 -9.63
C LEU A 79 10.86 -3.07 -9.24
N VAL A 80 10.96 -2.66 -7.98
CA VAL A 80 12.09 -1.87 -7.46
C VAL A 80 13.40 -2.61 -7.65
N GLN A 81 13.46 -3.89 -7.24
CA GLN A 81 14.68 -4.71 -7.38
C GLN A 81 15.09 -4.89 -8.85
N THR A 82 14.13 -5.12 -9.73
CA THR A 82 14.37 -5.23 -11.18
C THR A 82 14.93 -3.93 -11.74
N ALA A 83 14.34 -2.80 -11.37
CA ALA A 83 14.73 -1.49 -11.86
C ALA A 83 16.07 -0.97 -11.27
N LEU A 84 16.49 -1.48 -10.10
CA LEU A 84 17.83 -1.24 -9.56
C LEU A 84 18.86 -2.07 -10.32
N ARG A 85 18.58 -3.35 -10.56
CA ARG A 85 19.45 -4.22 -11.35
C ARG A 85 19.69 -3.64 -12.74
N SER A 86 18.65 -3.13 -13.40
CA SER A 86 18.81 -2.52 -14.73
C SER A 86 19.61 -1.22 -14.76
N ARG A 87 19.82 -0.56 -13.62
CA ARG A 87 20.58 0.71 -13.52
C ARG A 87 22.01 0.53 -13.01
N LEU A 88 22.28 -0.62 -12.38
CA LEU A 88 23.61 -0.99 -11.88
C LEU A 88 24.44 -1.77 -12.94
N HIS A 89 23.82 -2.10 -14.07
CA HIS A 89 24.45 -2.64 -15.27
C HIS A 89 24.53 -1.54 -16.32
#